data_AF-A0A1Z4R2R5-F1
#
_entry.id   AF-A0A1Z4R2R5-F1
#
_cell.length_a   1.000
_cell.length_b   1.000
_cell.length_c   1.000
_cell.angle_alpha   90.00
_cell.angle_beta   90.00
_cell.angle_gamma   90.00
#
_symmetry.space_group_name_H-M   'P 1'
#
loop_
_entity.id
_entity.type
_entity.pdbx_description
1 polymer ?
#
loop_
_entity_poly.entity_id
_entity_poly.type
_entity_poly.pdbx_seq_one_letter_code
_entity_poly.pdbx_strand_id
1 'polypeptide(L)'
;MVKFTDSNFDISMSDPAPKSQMLRVPTALIPAVRELSRLHREGHTTPLLQALQDVIAEIDSKNDINFLPTNTDTKHLEEKLDQLETQLKSDRQTLLQKLEKIETAIRTTRNSQNSRNRSNSYNPHHQPTVELEAFPAENLAKRLGLTAATLESEREKLTTAEFISYTRNRDPRSFGWEYRSDGFYHPIGQ
;
A
#
# COMPACT_ATOMS: atom_id res chain seq x y z
N MET A 1 17.86 -1.84 -56.14
CA MET A 1 17.86 -2.68 -57.35
C MET A 1 16.95 -3.87 -57.08
N VAL A 2 15.67 -3.76 -57.44
CA VAL A 2 14.75 -4.89 -57.60
C VAL A 2 13.98 -4.56 -58.88
N LYS A 3 14.29 -5.30 -59.95
CA LYS A 3 13.62 -5.18 -61.23
C LYS A 3 12.31 -5.97 -61.12
N PHE A 4 11.18 -5.28 -61.13
CA PHE A 4 9.91 -5.92 -61.44
C PHE A 4 9.76 -5.89 -62.96
N THR A 5 9.85 -7.07 -63.53
CA THR A 5 9.73 -7.33 -64.97
C THR A 5 8.32 -7.03 -65.44
N ASP A 6 8.26 -6.29 -66.54
CA ASP A 6 7.08 -6.04 -67.36
C ASP A 6 6.29 -7.33 -67.59
N SER A 7 5.12 -7.43 -66.95
CA SER A 7 4.11 -8.40 -67.33
C SER A 7 3.28 -7.75 -68.40
N ASN A 8 3.71 -8.00 -69.64
CA ASN A 8 3.03 -7.69 -70.88
C ASN A 8 1.55 -8.13 -70.78
N PHE A 9 0.64 -7.21 -70.46
CA PHE A 9 -0.79 -7.47 -70.55
C PHE A 9 -1.18 -7.25 -72.01
N ASP A 10 -1.00 -8.32 -72.78
CA ASP A 10 -1.39 -8.44 -74.17
C ASP A 10 -2.88 -8.10 -74.29
N ILE A 11 -3.19 -6.94 -74.88
CA ILE A 11 -4.56 -6.55 -75.24
C ILE A 11 -4.87 -7.33 -76.52
N SER A 12 -5.14 -8.62 -76.37
CA SER A 12 -5.78 -9.39 -77.43
C SER A 12 -7.25 -8.97 -77.49
N MET A 13 -7.62 -8.35 -78.61
CA MET A 13 -9.02 -8.17 -78.96
C MET A 13 -9.70 -9.53 -79.11
N SER A 14 -10.88 -9.65 -78.48
CA SER A 14 -11.98 -10.58 -78.76
C SER A 14 -11.96 -11.99 -78.14
N ASP A 15 -11.92 -12.06 -76.80
CA ASP A 15 -12.67 -13.12 -76.12
C ASP A 15 -14.05 -12.59 -75.72
N PRO A 16 -15.17 -13.22 -76.15
CA PRO A 16 -16.49 -12.83 -75.70
C PRO A 16 -16.54 -13.00 -74.18
N ALA A 17 -17.01 -11.95 -73.48
CA ALA A 17 -17.12 -11.96 -72.03
C ALA A 17 -17.73 -13.29 -71.55
N PRO A 18 -17.15 -13.95 -70.52
CA PRO A 18 -17.62 -15.24 -70.06
C PRO A 18 -19.12 -15.19 -69.78
N LYS A 19 -19.85 -16.18 -70.30
CA LYS A 19 -21.31 -16.23 -70.20
C LYS A 19 -21.73 -16.10 -68.74
N SER A 20 -22.66 -15.19 -68.45
CA SER A 20 -23.17 -14.97 -67.10
C SER A 20 -23.72 -16.26 -66.51
N GLN A 21 -23.20 -16.68 -65.36
CA GLN A 21 -23.69 -17.86 -64.65
C GLN A 21 -24.92 -17.49 -63.82
N MET A 22 -25.95 -18.35 -63.82
CA MET A 22 -27.14 -18.16 -62.99
C MET A 22 -26.86 -18.63 -61.57
N LEU A 23 -26.49 -17.70 -60.71
CA LEU A 23 -26.31 -17.94 -59.28
C LEU A 23 -27.65 -17.77 -58.55
N ARG A 24 -28.04 -18.76 -57.75
CA ARG A 24 -29.22 -18.65 -56.88
C ARG A 24 -28.89 -17.69 -55.74
N VAL A 25 -29.69 -16.64 -55.62
CA VAL A 25 -29.49 -15.60 -54.61
C VAL A 25 -30.59 -15.72 -53.55
N PRO A 26 -30.28 -15.64 -52.24
CA PRO A 26 -31.28 -15.51 -51.19
C PRO A 26 -32.25 -14.35 -51.45
N THR A 27 -33.54 -14.56 -51.16
CA THR A 27 -34.61 -13.61 -51.50
C THR A 27 -34.35 -12.18 -51.00
N ALA A 28 -33.76 -12.04 -49.81
CA ALA A 28 -33.41 -10.75 -49.23
C ALA A 28 -32.36 -9.95 -50.04
N LEU A 29 -31.50 -10.63 -50.80
CA LEU A 29 -30.40 -10.02 -51.55
C LEU A 29 -30.74 -9.75 -53.02
N ILE A 30 -31.87 -10.27 -53.51
CA ILE A 30 -32.35 -10.02 -54.88
C ILE A 30 -32.37 -8.53 -55.26
N PRO A 31 -32.94 -7.60 -54.45
CA PRO A 31 -32.98 -6.19 -54.82
C PRO A 31 -31.58 -5.59 -54.98
N ALA A 32 -30.66 -5.88 -54.04
CA ALA A 32 -29.29 -5.39 -54.09
C ALA A 32 -28.51 -5.93 -55.30
N VAL A 33 -28.65 -7.23 -55.60
CA VAL A 33 -27.98 -7.86 -56.75
C VAL A 33 -28.52 -7.35 -58.08
N ARG A 34 -29.82 -7.03 -58.17
CA ARG A 34 -30.42 -6.39 -59.36
C ARG A 34 -29.84 -5.01 -59.61
N GLU A 35 -29.75 -4.17 -58.57
CA GLU A 35 -29.13 -2.85 -58.68
C GLU A 35 -27.64 -2.94 -59.04
N LEU A 36 -26.90 -3.85 -58.42
CA LEU A 36 -25.48 -4.07 -58.74
C LEU A 36 -25.30 -4.53 -60.19
N SER A 37 -26.16 -5.43 -60.67
CA SER A 37 -26.16 -5.88 -62.07
C SER A 37 -26.50 -4.76 -63.05
N ARG A 38 -27.43 -3.86 -62.68
CA ARG A 38 -27.78 -2.67 -63.46
C ARG A 38 -26.59 -1.72 -63.55
N LEU A 39 -25.99 -1.36 -62.41
CA LEU A 39 -24.81 -0.49 -62.34
C LEU A 39 -23.61 -1.06 -63.12
N HIS A 40 -23.43 -2.38 -63.10
CA HIS A 40 -22.40 -3.04 -63.89
C HIS A 40 -22.63 -2.91 -65.41
N ARG A 41 -23.87 -3.07 -65.87
CA ARG A 41 -24.22 -2.86 -67.30
C ARG A 41 -24.05 -1.41 -67.74
N GLU A 42 -24.25 -0.47 -66.82
CA GLU A 42 -24.09 0.96 -67.06
C GLU A 42 -22.64 1.45 -66.91
N GLY A 43 -21.69 0.57 -66.57
CA GLY A 43 -20.28 0.92 -66.38
C GLY A 43 -19.98 1.69 -65.08
N HIS A 44 -20.94 1.76 -64.15
CA HIS A 44 -20.82 2.49 -62.89
C HIS A 44 -20.19 1.68 -61.75
N THR A 45 -19.69 0.47 -62.01
CA THR A 45 -19.00 -0.35 -60.99
C THR A 45 -17.73 0.31 -60.47
N THR A 46 -16.90 0.89 -61.34
CA THR A 46 -15.64 1.53 -60.92
C THR A 46 -15.88 2.76 -60.06
N PRO A 47 -16.78 3.71 -60.43
CA PRO A 47 -17.15 4.81 -59.54
C PRO A 47 -17.72 4.37 -58.20
N LEU A 48 -18.53 3.30 -58.16
CA LEU A 48 -19.09 2.77 -56.92
C LEU A 48 -18.00 2.21 -56.00
N LEU A 49 -17.06 1.43 -56.56
CA LEU A 49 -15.93 0.89 -55.80
C LEU A 49 -15.02 2.00 -55.28
N GLN A 50 -14.80 3.05 -56.08
CA GLN A 50 -14.05 4.22 -55.64
C GLN A 50 -14.77 4.95 -54.50
N ALA A 51 -16.08 5.20 -54.64
CA ALA A 51 -16.85 5.86 -53.59
C ALA A 51 -16.88 5.04 -52.27
N LEU A 52 -16.95 3.70 -52.36
CA LEU A 52 -16.84 2.84 -51.19
C LEU A 52 -15.44 2.90 -50.56
N GLN A 53 -14.40 2.91 -51.38
CA GLN A 53 -13.02 3.05 -50.92
C GLN A 53 -12.80 4.39 -50.22
N ASP A 54 -13.38 5.47 -50.75
CA ASP A 54 -13.30 6.81 -50.16
C ASP A 54 -14.03 6.86 -48.80
N VAL A 55 -15.22 6.26 -48.71
CA VAL A 55 -15.97 6.17 -47.44
C VAL A 55 -15.23 5.33 -46.40
N ILE A 56 -14.64 4.20 -46.80
CA ILE A 56 -13.84 3.37 -45.89
C ILE A 56 -12.62 4.16 -45.40
N ALA A 57 -11.89 4.82 -46.30
CA ALA A 57 -10.74 5.64 -45.94
C ALA A 57 -11.13 6.82 -45.03
N GLU A 58 -12.28 7.44 -45.27
CA GLU A 58 -12.83 8.50 -44.43
C GLU A 58 -13.19 7.97 -43.03
N ILE A 59 -13.83 6.81 -42.94
CA ILE A 59 -14.15 6.15 -41.66
C ILE A 59 -12.86 5.79 -40.91
N ASP A 60 -11.87 5.19 -41.58
CA ASP A 60 -10.58 4.83 -40.96
C ASP A 60 -9.80 6.07 -40.49
N SER A 61 -9.89 7.19 -41.22
CA SER A 61 -9.25 8.45 -40.82
C SER A 61 -9.97 9.17 -39.67
N LYS A 62 -11.28 8.98 -39.52
CA LYS A 62 -12.13 9.63 -38.50
C LYS A 62 -12.33 8.78 -37.26
N ASN A 63 -12.18 7.47 -37.37
CA ASN A 63 -12.15 6.57 -36.23
C ASN A 63 -10.78 6.63 -35.58
N ASP A 64 -10.65 7.44 -34.53
CA ASP A 64 -9.67 7.25 -33.45
C ASP A 64 -9.97 5.99 -32.61
N ILE A 65 -10.63 4.98 -33.20
CA ILE A 65 -10.88 3.71 -32.54
C ILE A 65 -9.58 2.90 -32.63
N ASN A 66 -8.67 3.26 -31.74
CA ASN A 66 -7.44 2.54 -31.42
C ASN A 66 -7.80 1.14 -30.91
N PHE A 67 -8.03 0.20 -31.83
CA PHE A 67 -8.08 -1.23 -31.56
C PHE A 67 -6.64 -1.69 -31.18
N LEU A 68 -6.29 -1.58 -29.88
CA LEU A 68 -5.07 -2.01 -29.15
C LEU A 68 -3.85 -1.05 -29.12
N PRO A 69 -3.01 -1.09 -28.04
CA PRO A 69 -3.33 -1.08 -26.62
C PRO A 69 -2.50 0.04 -25.96
N THR A 70 -2.85 1.30 -26.18
CA THR A 70 -2.18 2.40 -25.46
C THR A 70 -3.21 3.43 -25.02
N ASN A 71 -4.23 2.94 -24.31
CA ASN A 71 -5.03 3.85 -23.51
C ASN A 71 -4.03 4.47 -22.52
N THR A 72 -3.75 5.77 -22.61
CA THR A 72 -2.74 6.45 -21.78
C THR A 72 -2.95 6.15 -20.30
N ASP A 73 -4.21 5.90 -19.94
CA ASP A 73 -4.66 5.49 -18.63
C ASP A 73 -4.10 4.13 -18.21
N THR A 74 -3.99 3.13 -19.10
CA THR A 74 -3.40 1.82 -18.76
C THR A 74 -1.90 1.94 -18.52
N LYS A 75 -1.18 2.72 -19.33
CA LYS A 75 0.26 2.99 -19.11
C LYS A 75 0.51 3.70 -17.78
N HIS A 76 -0.31 4.70 -17.47
CA HIS A 76 -0.20 5.42 -16.21
C HIS A 76 -0.57 4.54 -15.00
N LEU A 77 -1.51 3.61 -15.16
CA LEU A 77 -1.82 2.60 -14.13
C LEU A 77 -0.66 1.63 -13.92
N GLU A 78 0.00 1.17 -14.98
CA GLU A 78 1.20 0.33 -14.90
C GLU A 78 2.32 1.05 -14.15
N GLU A 79 2.60 2.31 -14.49
CA GLU A 79 3.65 3.10 -13.84
C GLU A 79 3.37 3.34 -12.35
N LYS A 80 2.10 3.59 -11.98
CA LYS A 80 1.68 3.68 -10.57
C LYS A 80 1.83 2.35 -9.84
N LEU A 81 1.56 1.23 -10.51
CA LEU A 81 1.68 -0.09 -9.93
C LEU A 81 3.14 -0.43 -9.62
N ASP A 82 4.06 -0.09 -10.53
CA ASP A 82 5.50 -0.24 -10.32
C ASP A 82 6.01 0.64 -9.15
N GLN A 83 5.52 1.87 -9.05
CA GLN A 83 5.85 2.78 -7.93
C GLN A 83 5.36 2.21 -6.59
N LEU A 84 4.14 1.68 -6.54
CA LEU A 84 3.60 1.08 -5.32
C LEU A 84 4.35 -0.21 -4.94
N GLU A 85 4.73 -1.03 -5.92
CA GLU A 85 5.47 -2.27 -5.66
C GLU A 85 6.89 -1.98 -5.12
N THR A 86 7.56 -0.99 -5.70
CA THR A 86 8.88 -0.55 -5.21
C THR A 86 8.81 0.05 -3.81
N GLN A 87 7.79 0.88 -3.53
CA GLN A 87 7.55 1.41 -2.19
C GLN A 87 7.27 0.30 -1.18
N LEU A 88 6.42 -0.66 -1.51
CA LEU A 88 6.11 -1.79 -0.63
C LEU A 88 7.34 -2.65 -0.32
N LYS A 89 8.21 -2.89 -1.32
CA LYS A 89 9.48 -3.60 -1.12
C LYS A 89 10.40 -2.83 -0.15
N SER A 90 10.52 -1.51 -0.31
CA SER A 90 11.29 -0.64 0.58
C SER A 90 10.76 -0.65 2.02
N ASP A 91 9.45 -0.51 2.18
CA ASP A 91 8.79 -0.54 3.49
C ASP A 91 8.97 -1.89 4.17
N ARG A 92 8.84 -3.00 3.42
CA ARG A 92 9.11 -4.35 3.93
C ARG A 92 10.56 -4.49 4.40
N GLN A 93 11.53 -4.00 3.63
CA GLN A 93 12.93 -4.04 4.03
C GLN A 93 13.19 -3.21 5.30
N THR A 94 12.57 -2.04 5.40
CA THR A 94 12.65 -1.18 6.58
C THR A 94 12.05 -1.86 7.81
N LEU A 95 10.90 -2.52 7.67
CA LEU A 95 10.27 -3.29 8.74
C LEU A 95 11.15 -4.46 9.19
N LEU A 96 11.75 -5.21 8.26
CA LEU A 96 12.67 -6.30 8.59
C LEU A 96 13.89 -5.78 9.38
N GLN A 97 14.48 -4.67 8.97
CA GLN A 97 15.60 -4.05 9.70
C GLN A 97 15.19 -3.60 11.11
N LYS A 98 13.98 -3.02 11.26
CA LYS A 98 13.46 -2.63 12.58
C LYS A 98 13.21 -3.84 13.47
N LEU A 99 12.67 -4.92 12.91
CA LEU A 99 12.46 -6.18 13.63
C LEU A 99 13.78 -6.80 14.07
N GLU A 100 14.79 -6.85 13.20
CA GLU A 100 16.13 -7.32 13.55
C GLU A 100 16.76 -6.51 14.70
N LYS A 101 16.63 -5.19 14.66
CA LYS A 101 17.08 -4.30 15.76
C LYS A 101 16.34 -4.58 17.07
N ILE A 102 15.04 -4.86 17.02
CA ILE A 102 14.24 -5.22 18.20
C ILE A 102 14.68 -6.59 18.73
N GLU A 103 14.86 -7.58 17.85
CA GLU A 103 15.29 -8.93 18.25
C GLU A 103 16.67 -8.90 18.91
N THR A 104 17.62 -8.16 18.35
CA THR A 104 18.96 -7.98 18.93
C THR A 104 18.90 -7.23 20.26
N ALA A 105 18.08 -6.18 20.38
CA ALA A 105 17.84 -5.48 21.64
C ALA A 105 17.22 -6.41 22.71
N ILE A 106 16.25 -7.25 22.35
CA ILE A 106 15.63 -8.20 23.29
C ILE A 106 16.65 -9.27 23.73
N ARG A 107 17.44 -9.82 22.81
CA ARG A 107 18.49 -10.80 23.13
C ARG A 107 19.54 -10.22 24.08
N THR A 108 20.02 -9.01 23.82
CA THR A 108 20.99 -8.33 24.69
C THR A 108 20.39 -8.00 26.05
N THR A 109 19.14 -7.54 26.12
CA THR A 109 18.45 -7.25 27.39
C THR A 109 18.24 -8.50 28.23
N ARG A 110 17.79 -9.62 27.63
CA ARG A 110 17.66 -10.91 28.32
C ARG A 110 19.00 -11.45 28.80
N ASN A 111 20.05 -11.36 27.98
CA ASN A 111 21.40 -11.78 28.37
C ASN A 111 21.98 -10.89 29.49
N SER A 112 21.67 -9.59 29.48
CA SER A 112 22.04 -8.66 30.55
C SER A 112 21.29 -8.93 31.86
N GLN A 113 20.01 -9.31 31.80
CA GLN A 113 19.24 -9.77 32.97
C GLN A 113 19.77 -11.10 33.52
N ASN A 114 20.13 -12.05 32.67
CA ASN A 114 20.72 -13.33 33.09
C ASN A 114 22.16 -13.18 33.62
N SER A 115 22.94 -12.23 33.11
CA SER A 115 24.29 -11.90 33.60
C SER A 115 24.26 -11.20 34.94
N ARG A 116 23.29 -10.29 35.17
CA ARG A 116 23.10 -9.64 36.49
C ARG A 116 22.62 -10.60 37.57
N ASN A 117 21.95 -11.70 37.21
CA ASN A 117 21.59 -12.75 38.15
C ASN A 117 22.70 -13.79 38.41
N ARG A 118 23.87 -13.68 37.77
CA ARG A 118 25.00 -14.62 37.95
C ARG A 118 26.28 -14.01 38.50
N SER A 119 26.28 -12.72 38.85
CA SER A 119 27.42 -12.08 39.54
C SER A 119 26.93 -11.17 40.65
N ASN A 120 26.43 -11.78 41.72
CA ASN A 120 26.93 -11.53 43.06
C ASN A 120 26.23 -12.53 43.97
N SER A 121 27.00 -13.45 44.55
CA SER A 121 26.69 -13.94 45.89
C SER A 121 26.80 -12.70 46.80
N TYR A 122 25.69 -11.96 46.89
CA TYR A 122 25.60 -10.77 47.74
C TYR A 122 25.65 -11.28 49.17
N ASN A 123 26.79 -11.04 49.83
CA ASN A 123 26.91 -11.20 51.26
C ASN A 123 25.85 -10.27 51.92
N PRO A 124 24.85 -10.79 52.65
CA PRO A 124 23.72 -10.00 53.17
C PRO A 124 24.12 -8.94 54.22
N HIS A 125 25.40 -8.86 54.61
CA HIS A 125 25.87 -8.04 55.73
C HIS A 125 26.49 -6.69 55.32
N HIS A 126 26.49 -6.32 54.04
CA HIS A 126 27.11 -5.06 53.56
C HIS A 126 26.28 -4.28 52.53
N GLN A 127 24.95 -4.26 52.67
CA GLN A 127 24.14 -3.23 51.99
C GLN A 127 24.06 -2.01 52.93
N PRO A 128 24.56 -0.83 52.55
CA PRO A 128 24.23 0.38 53.29
C PRO A 128 22.72 0.57 53.17
N THR A 129 22.02 0.44 54.29
CA THR A 129 20.64 0.88 54.43
C THR A 129 20.64 2.39 54.21
N VAL A 130 20.42 2.81 52.97
CA VAL A 130 20.19 4.22 52.66
C VAL A 130 18.88 4.58 53.33
N GLU A 131 18.97 5.19 54.50
CA GLU A 131 17.84 5.81 55.20
C GLU A 131 17.18 6.77 54.22
N LEU A 132 15.92 6.51 53.89
CA LEU A 132 15.18 7.37 52.98
C LEU A 132 14.86 8.66 53.75
N GLU A 133 15.28 9.79 53.19
CA GLU A 133 14.90 11.10 53.72
C GLU A 133 13.43 11.40 53.42
N ALA A 134 12.86 12.34 54.18
CA ALA A 134 11.51 12.81 53.94
C ALA A 134 11.42 13.53 52.59
N PHE A 135 10.39 13.25 51.80
CA PHE A 135 10.23 13.79 50.46
C PHE A 135 9.12 14.84 50.37
N PRO A 136 9.30 15.92 49.59
CA PRO A 136 8.20 16.77 49.18
C PRO A 136 7.28 16.03 48.20
N ALA A 137 6.03 16.51 48.04
CA ALA A 137 5.00 15.88 47.21
C ALA A 137 5.48 15.55 45.79
N GLU A 138 6.24 16.45 45.16
CA GLU A 138 6.76 16.26 43.80
C GLU A 138 7.74 15.09 43.70
N ASN A 139 8.64 14.94 44.67
CA ASN A 139 9.67 13.91 44.66
C ASN A 139 9.06 12.54 44.95
N LEU A 140 8.15 12.47 45.91
CA LEU A 140 7.42 11.24 46.18
C LEU A 140 6.54 10.84 44.98
N ALA A 141 5.82 11.79 44.38
CA ALA A 141 4.98 11.52 43.22
C ALA A 141 5.80 10.94 42.07
N LYS A 142 6.97 11.53 41.74
CA LYS A 142 7.89 10.98 40.72
C LYS A 142 8.30 9.55 41.04
N ARG A 143 8.64 9.26 42.30
CA ARG A 143 9.05 7.92 42.76
C ARG A 143 7.91 6.88 42.63
N LEU A 144 6.68 7.29 42.92
CA LEU A 144 5.49 6.43 42.83
C LEU A 144 4.87 6.38 41.42
N GLY A 145 5.44 7.08 40.44
CA GLY A 145 4.90 7.17 39.08
C GLY A 145 3.58 7.94 38.99
N LEU A 146 3.40 8.96 39.85
CA LEU A 146 2.22 9.80 39.96
C LEU A 146 2.57 11.28 39.69
N THR A 147 1.54 12.12 39.55
CA THR A 147 1.68 13.58 39.61
C THR A 147 1.46 14.07 41.04
N ALA A 148 2.03 15.22 41.42
CA ALA A 148 1.86 15.79 42.75
C ALA A 148 0.37 16.04 43.09
N ALA A 149 -0.40 16.56 42.13
CA ALA A 149 -1.84 16.77 42.27
C ALA A 149 -2.60 15.46 42.52
N THR A 150 -2.25 14.37 41.82
CA THR A 150 -2.87 13.06 42.05
C THR A 150 -2.51 12.53 43.44
N LEU A 151 -1.26 12.68 43.88
CA LEU A 151 -0.80 12.26 45.19
C LEU A 151 -1.55 12.98 46.33
N GLU A 152 -1.75 14.30 46.18
CA GLU A 152 -2.52 15.11 47.14
C GLU A 152 -4.00 14.72 47.16
N SER A 153 -4.60 14.50 45.99
CA SER A 153 -6.00 14.07 45.90
C SER A 153 -6.25 12.70 46.55
N GLU A 154 -5.33 11.73 46.38
CA GLU A 154 -5.43 10.42 47.02
C GLU A 154 -5.16 10.50 48.53
N ARG A 155 -4.30 11.41 48.98
CA ARG A 155 -4.09 11.69 50.40
C ARG A 155 -5.35 12.23 51.07
N GLU A 156 -6.08 13.12 50.42
CA GLU A 156 -7.33 13.70 50.96
C GLU A 156 -8.49 12.70 50.94
N LYS A 157 -8.48 11.79 49.98
CA LYS A 157 -9.52 10.77 49.80
C LYS A 157 -9.38 9.58 50.74
N LEU A 158 -8.15 9.16 51.03
CA LEU A 158 -7.86 7.95 51.80
C LEU A 158 -7.61 8.28 53.27
N THR A 159 -7.90 7.33 54.16
CA THR A 159 -7.41 7.42 55.54
C THR A 159 -5.89 7.26 55.59
N THR A 160 -5.23 7.72 56.65
CA THR A 160 -3.75 7.63 56.79
C THR A 160 -3.23 6.21 56.57
N ALA A 161 -3.88 5.20 57.15
CA ALA A 161 -3.47 3.80 57.02
C ALA A 161 -3.64 3.26 55.60
N GLU A 162 -4.72 3.66 54.91
CA GLU A 162 -4.95 3.30 53.52
C GLU A 162 -3.96 4.01 52.59
N PHE A 163 -3.64 5.27 52.85
CA PHE A 163 -2.64 6.02 52.10
C PHE A 163 -1.24 5.41 52.24
N ILE A 164 -0.85 5.02 53.45
CA ILE A 164 0.42 4.30 53.70
C ILE A 164 0.45 2.98 52.91
N SER A 165 -0.66 2.24 52.88
CA SER A 165 -0.76 0.97 52.13
C SER A 165 -0.75 1.19 50.62
N TYR A 166 -1.42 2.24 50.15
CA TYR A 166 -1.48 2.65 48.75
C TYR A 166 -0.09 3.04 48.21
N THR A 167 0.64 3.86 48.97
CA THR A 167 2.01 4.26 48.64
C THR A 167 2.98 3.08 48.72
N ARG A 168 2.83 2.20 49.73
CA ARG A 168 3.59 0.96 49.87
C ARG A 168 3.50 0.05 48.65
N ASN A 169 2.30 -0.16 48.11
CA ASN A 169 2.09 -1.02 46.95
C ASN A 169 2.67 -0.46 45.65
N ARG A 170 2.95 0.85 45.60
CA ARG A 170 3.50 1.55 44.43
C ARG A 170 5.00 1.81 44.54
N ASP A 171 5.55 1.79 45.75
CA ASP A 171 6.96 2.07 45.99
C ASP A 171 7.84 0.89 45.50
N PRO A 172 8.88 1.13 44.68
CA PRO A 172 9.76 0.05 44.22
C PRO A 172 10.49 -0.71 45.33
N ARG A 173 10.59 -0.13 46.54
CA ARG A 173 11.19 -0.75 47.73
C ARG A 173 10.14 -1.07 48.80
N SER A 174 8.85 -0.99 48.48
CA SER A 174 7.74 -1.30 49.38
C SER A 174 7.74 -0.49 50.70
N PHE A 175 8.20 0.76 50.67
CA PHE A 175 8.02 1.69 51.78
C PHE A 175 6.62 2.29 51.77
N GLY A 176 5.94 2.28 52.92
CA GLY A 176 4.76 3.10 53.10
C GLY A 176 5.19 4.54 53.35
N TRP A 177 4.40 5.52 52.90
CA TRP A 177 4.71 6.93 53.09
C TRP A 177 3.60 7.61 53.88
N GLU A 178 3.99 8.34 54.93
CA GLU A 178 3.08 9.11 55.78
C GLU A 178 3.33 10.60 55.61
N TYR A 179 2.27 11.36 55.41
CA TYR A 179 2.33 12.81 55.39
C TYR A 179 2.30 13.37 56.82
N ARG A 180 3.27 14.21 57.17
CA ARG A 180 3.33 14.85 58.49
C ARG A 180 3.06 16.36 58.40
N SER A 181 2.84 16.98 59.56
CA SER A 181 2.54 18.42 59.68
C SER A 181 3.69 19.34 59.26
N ASP A 182 4.89 18.80 59.05
CA ASP A 182 6.05 19.51 58.50
C ASP A 182 5.97 19.72 56.98
N GLY A 183 4.95 19.16 56.32
CA GLY A 183 4.74 19.28 54.88
C GLY A 183 5.48 18.25 54.05
N PHE A 184 6.15 17.28 54.68
CA PHE A 184 6.92 16.24 54.00
C PHE A 184 6.29 14.84 54.20
N TYR A 185 6.63 13.95 53.27
CA TYR A 185 6.28 12.54 53.34
C TYR A 185 7.43 11.75 53.92
N HIS A 186 7.19 11.06 55.03
CA HIS A 186 8.17 10.28 55.75
C HIS A 186 8.02 8.80 55.42
N PRO A 187 9.12 8.07 55.18
CA PRO A 187 9.08 6.65 54.91
C PRO A 187 8.80 5.88 56.20
N ILE A 188 7.82 5.00 56.14
CA ILE A 188 7.50 4.00 57.15
C ILE A 188 8.03 2.67 56.61
N GLY A 189 9.10 2.19 57.26
CA GLY A 189 9.67 0.86 57.05
C GLY A 189 8.67 -0.25 57.38
N GLN A 190 9.07 -1.49 57.11
CA GLN A 190 8.32 -2.66 57.60
C GLN A 190 8.43 -2.81 59.12
#